data_AF-A0AAV0Q272-F1
#
_entry.id   AF-A0AAV0Q272-F1
#
_cell.length_a   1.000
_cell.length_b   1.000
_cell.length_c   1.000
_cell.angle_alpha   90.00
_cell.angle_beta   90.00
_cell.angle_gamma   90.00
#
_symmetry.space_group_name_H-M   'P 1'
#
loop_
_entity.id
_entity.type
_entity.pdbx_description
1 polymer ?
#
loop_
_entity_poly.entity_id
_entity_poly.type
_entity_poly.pdbx_seq_one_letter_code
_entity_poly.pdbx_strand_id
1 'polypeptide(L)' 'WVASLYKTDKLDSFGEAREIFKFERAQVRRQAPNLQHPLICIDVVKAGIISGRRAGLWKEFESFQELVRSDTCKS' A
#
# COMPACT_ATOMS: atom_id res chain seq x y z
N TRP A 1 9.25 17.03 19.33
CA TRP A 1 9.59 16.10 18.23
C TRP A 1 8.43 15.13 18.05
N VAL A 2 7.85 15.03 16.85
CA VAL A 2 6.75 14.09 16.54
C VAL A 2 7.30 13.04 15.60
N ALA A 3 7.16 11.76 15.96
CA ALA A 3 7.60 10.64 15.13
C ALA A 3 6.90 10.70 13.77
N SER A 4 7.65 10.45 12.68
CA SER A 4 7.16 10.57 11.30
C SER A 4 5.89 9.77 11.03
N LEU A 5 5.77 8.60 11.65
CA LEU A 5 4.56 7.77 11.57
C LEU A 5 3.30 8.57 11.91
N TYR A 6 3.36 9.53 12.84
CA TYR A 6 2.20 10.29 13.34
C TYR A 6 1.84 11.52 12.50
N LYS A 7 2.63 11.83 11.48
CA LYS A 7 2.45 13.01 10.64
C LYS A 7 1.39 12.75 9.56
N THR A 8 0.42 13.65 9.44
CA THR A 8 -0.65 13.61 8.43
C THR A 8 -0.71 14.91 7.63
N ASP A 9 0.23 15.83 7.82
CA ASP A 9 0.31 17.15 7.18
C ASP A 9 0.52 17.07 5.66
N LYS A 10 0.99 15.93 5.16
CA LYS A 10 1.26 15.67 3.74
C LYS A 10 0.24 14.74 3.07
N LEU A 11 -0.80 14.34 3.79
CA LEU A 11 -1.82 13.46 3.24
C LEU A 11 -2.94 14.31 2.65
N ASP A 12 -3.32 13.98 1.42
CA ASP A 12 -4.48 14.58 0.75
C ASP A 12 -5.78 14.23 1.47
N SER A 13 -6.88 14.87 1.05
CA SER A 13 -8.19 14.51 1.55
C SER A 13 -8.53 13.05 1.25
N PHE A 14 -9.36 12.44 2.11
CA PHE A 14 -9.73 11.03 1.97
C PHE A 14 -10.37 10.71 0.61
N GLY A 15 -11.14 11.65 0.05
CA GLY A 15 -11.77 11.50 -1.26
C GLY A 15 -10.74 11.46 -2.39
N GLU A 16 -9.78 12.39 -2.38
CA GLU A 16 -8.71 12.45 -3.38
C GLU A 16 -7.80 11.22 -3.31
N ALA A 17 -7.38 10.84 -2.10
CA ALA A 17 -6.55 9.65 -1.88
C ALA A 17 -7.22 8.38 -2.45
N ARG A 18 -8.54 8.24 -2.32
CA ARG A 18 -9.27 7.08 -2.84
C ARG A 18 -9.22 7.00 -4.37
N GLU A 19 -9.38 8.12 -5.06
CA GLU A 19 -9.34 8.16 -6.52
C GLU A 19 -7.90 7.96 -7.04
N ILE A 20 -6.90 8.51 -6.35
CA ILE A 20 -5.48 8.24 -6.66
C ILE A 20 -5.20 6.75 -6.59
N PHE A 21 -5.55 6.06 -5.49
CA PHE A 21 -5.31 4.62 -5.38
C PHE A 21 -6.05 3.80 -6.44
N LYS A 22 -7.25 4.22 -6.84
CA LYS A 22 -8.02 3.56 -7.91
C LYS A 22 -7.29 3.68 -9.26
N PHE A 23 -6.78 4.87 -9.57
CA PHE A 23 -5.99 5.13 -10.77
C PHE A 23 -4.68 4.34 -10.78
N GLU A 24 -3.91 4.40 -9.69
CA GLU A 24 -2.64 3.68 -9.54
C GLU A 24 -2.81 2.17 -9.71
N ARG A 25 -3.88 1.59 -9.15
CA ARG A 25 -4.16 0.16 -9.32
C ARG A 25 -4.40 -0.22 -10.77
N ALA A 26 -5.07 0.63 -11.55
CA ALA A 26 -5.27 0.43 -12.98
C ALA A 26 -3.94 0.55 -13.75
N GLN A 27 -3.09 1.52 -13.38
CA GLN A 27 -1.75 1.68 -13.96
C GLN A 27 -0.86 0.46 -13.71
N VAL A 28 -0.77 0.00 -12.46
CA VAL A 28 0.04 -1.18 -12.11
C VAL A 28 -0.42 -2.43 -12.86
N ARG A 29 -1.74 -2.67 -12.93
CA ARG A 29 -2.27 -3.82 -13.70
C ARG A 29 -1.89 -3.77 -15.18
N ARG A 30 -1.78 -2.58 -15.75
CA ARG A 30 -1.37 -2.38 -17.14
C ARG A 30 0.14 -2.55 -17.33
N GLN A 31 0.95 -2.01 -16.43
CA GLN A 31 2.40 -1.96 -16.57
C GLN A 31 3.08 -3.27 -16.14
N ALA A 32 2.54 -3.94 -15.12
CA ALA A 32 3.12 -5.12 -14.51
C ALA A 32 2.06 -6.19 -14.20
N PRO A 33 1.40 -6.76 -15.23
CA PRO A 33 0.28 -7.69 -15.04
C PRO A 33 0.65 -8.98 -14.30
N ASN A 34 1.92 -9.39 -14.38
CA ASN A 34 2.42 -10.64 -13.81
C ASN A 34 3.05 -10.45 -12.42
N LEU A 35 3.13 -9.23 -11.90
CA LEU A 35 3.73 -8.94 -10.60
C LEU A 35 2.65 -8.59 -9.58
N GLN A 36 2.67 -9.28 -8.44
CA GLN A 36 1.69 -9.09 -7.38
C GLN A 36 2.13 -8.01 -6.37
N HIS A 37 3.44 -7.92 -6.11
CA HIS A 37 3.98 -7.02 -5.09
C HIS A 37 3.57 -5.54 -5.27
N PRO A 38 3.52 -4.93 -6.47
CA PRO A 38 3.20 -3.51 -6.57
C PRO A 38 1.72 -3.23 -6.24
N LEU A 39 0.82 -4.16 -6.57
CA LEU A 39 -0.61 -4.05 -6.21
C LEU A 39 -0.80 -4.16 -4.70
N ILE A 40 -0.09 -5.10 -4.07
CA ILE A 40 -0.17 -5.32 -2.63
C ILE A 40 0.41 -4.12 -1.87
N CYS A 41 1.53 -3.53 -2.33
CA CYS A 41 2.08 -2.31 -1.73
C CYS A 41 1.07 -1.14 -1.75
N ILE A 42 0.34 -0.94 -2.86
CA ILE A 42 -0.74 0.05 -2.93
C ILE A 42 -1.83 -0.23 -1.89
N ASP A 43 -2.25 -1.48 -1.76
CA ASP A 43 -3.30 -1.90 -0.82
C ASP A 43 -2.88 -1.78 0.66
N VAL A 44 -1.59 -1.91 0.96
CA VAL A 44 -1.00 -1.67 2.30
C VAL A 44 -1.05 -0.18 2.65
N VAL A 45 -0.54 0.68 1.76
CA VAL A 45 -0.55 2.14 1.97
C VAL A 45 -1.97 2.65 2.14
N LYS A 46 -2.89 2.20 1.27
CA LYS A 46 -4.31 2.53 1.36
C LYS A 46 -4.91 2.14 2.71
N ALA A 47 -4.60 0.96 3.23
CA ALA A 47 -5.11 0.52 4.53
C ALA A 47 -4.57 1.39 5.69
N GLY A 48 -3.31 1.83 5.61
CA GLY A 48 -2.74 2.74 6.60
C GLY A 48 -3.41 4.12 6.63
N ILE A 49 -3.83 4.63 5.47
CA ILE A 49 -4.56 5.90 5.36
C ILE A 49 -6.01 5.75 5.83
N ILE A 50 -6.69 4.66 5.46
CA ILE A 50 -8.12 4.46 5.76
C ILE A 50 -8.36 3.99 7.20
N SER A 51 -7.68 2.92 7.60
CA SER A 51 -7.90 2.24 8.88
C SER A 51 -6.94 2.71 9.97
N GLY A 52 -6.06 3.66 9.64
CA GLY A 52 -5.08 4.22 10.54
C GLY A 52 -3.75 3.49 10.53
N ARG A 53 -2.77 4.17 11.12
CA ARG A 53 -1.34 3.90 10.96
C ARG A 53 -0.90 2.54 11.49
N ARG A 54 -1.42 2.13 12.64
CA ARG A 54 -1.12 0.82 13.24
C ARG A 54 -1.70 -0.32 12.42
N ALA A 55 -2.89 -0.14 11.84
CA ALA A 55 -3.50 -1.12 10.95
C ALA A 55 -2.68 -1.26 9.65
N GLY A 56 -2.18 -0.14 9.11
CA GLY A 56 -1.25 -0.15 7.98
C GLY A 56 0.02 -0.96 8.24
N LEU A 57 0.69 -0.74 9.37
CA LEU A 57 1.89 -1.49 9.77
C LEU A 57 1.61 -2.99 9.94
N TRP A 58 0.47 -3.34 10.54
CA TRP A 58 0.10 -4.74 10.69
C TRP A 58 -0.14 -5.42 9.34
N LYS A 59 -0.86 -4.73 8.44
CA LYS A 59 -1.10 -5.23 7.09
C LYS A 59 0.18 -5.34 6.27
N GLU A 60 1.13 -4.42 6.44
CA GLU A 60 2.45 -4.48 5.82
C GLU A 60 3.18 -5.76 6.22
N PHE A 61 3.21 -6.06 7.52
CA PHE A 61 3.84 -7.28 8.03
C PHE A 61 3.21 -8.55 7.44
N GLU A 62 1.88 -8.66 7.46
CA GLU A 62 1.15 -9.80 6.90
C GLU A 62 1.42 -9.96 5.39
N SER A 63 1.30 -8.86 4.64
CA SER A 63 1.50 -8.84 3.20
C SER A 63 2.94 -9.20 2.81
N PHE A 64 3.93 -8.77 3.60
CA PHE A 64 5.33 -9.11 3.38
C PHE A 64 5.59 -10.61 3.58
N GLN A 65 5.02 -11.21 4.64
CA GLN A 65 5.15 -12.64 4.92
C GLN A 65 4.54 -13.51 3.82
N GLU A 66 3.45 -13.05 3.19
CA GLU A 66 2.85 -13.70 2.03
C GLU A 66 3.72 -13.54 0.78
N LEU A 67 4.14 -12.30 0.48
CA LEU A 67 4.91 -11.96 -0.72
C LEU A 67 6.25 -12.66 -0.78
N VAL A 68 6.99 -12.73 0.33
CA VAL A 68 8.31 -13.38 0.37
C VAL A 68 8.25 -14.87 0.02
N ARG A 69 7.08 -15.51 0.18
CA ARG A 69 6.83 -16.91 -0.17
C ARG A 69 6.29 -17.08 -1.59
N SER A 70 5.87 -16.00 -2.23
CA SER A 70 5.31 -16.01 -3.60
C SER A 70 6.39 -16.32 -4.63
N ASP A 71 6.01 -17.00 -5.72
CA ASP A 71 6.95 -17.33 -6.79
C ASP A 71 7.45 -16.08 -7.54
N THR A 72 6.67 -15.00 -7.51
CA THR A 72 7.07 -13.71 -8.11
C THR A 72 8.18 -12.97 -7.35
N CYS A 73 8.54 -13.43 -6.15
CA CYS A 73 9.55 -12.80 -5.30
C CYS A 73 10.70 -13.73 -4.92
N LYS A 74 10.76 -14.94 -5.51
CA LYS A 74 11.90 -15.85 -5.38
C LYS A 74 12.95 -15.50 -6.44
N SER A 75 14.21 -15.41 -6.02
CA SER A 75 15.36 -15.25 -6.93
C SER A 75 15.90 -16.60 -7.39
#